data_AF-A0A849YXU6-F1
#
_entry.id   AF-A0A849YXU6-F1
#
_cell.length_a   1.000
_cell.length_b   1.000
_cell.length_c   1.000
_cell.angle_alpha   90.00
_cell.angle_beta   90.00
_cell.angle_gamma   90.00
#
_symmetry.space_group_name_H-M   'P 1'
#
loop_
_entity.id
_entity.type
_entity.pdbx_description
1 polymer ?
#
loop_
_entity_poly.entity_id
_entity_poly.type
_entity_poly.pdbx_seq_one_letter_code
_entity_poly.pdbx_strand_id
1 'polypeptide(L)'
;AVDVLDLATQKNVATARGTSAHVSMIEPLVAKDGRPGIATWWSAASTIAEDGSNAFIQPRAIVYRKSQRSILVASEGTDAIVELDATMQDPTLGLIRTYSTLSDSDRIMGVAVQGGAPSGLALSEDEQTAYVYCRTTDELAVVRLVEGDGYYETVPPRYVKLAEDPKDPMFAFGRKLFYNATDYTVSGGLACAGCHPEGRDDGYVWHEVEFSTERGQGRSKFTNFFGSASAARHMDEFWKETEPGASNVDKTGAGYARQTPMLAGRLKAKGPYGWLGENKDLPARLVAGFKLHRWSHAGIDENDSTTGARMNHLSVFVRAGLAPPPMKKRDLSDQEKRGREIFMSEGAACSSCHAPETDYTNRSIAVIAGNVPRQAFVEEKNAAYKTPSLLFVGGSAPYFHDGRYETLEELIEKNGDRMGKTSHLSPEDRKALVAFLRTL
;
A
#
# COMPACT_ATOMS: atom_id res chain seq x y z
N ALA A 1 -12.50 -30.53 -7.48
CA ALA A 1 -13.19 -30.17 -6.23
C ALA A 1 -12.20 -30.33 -5.11
N VAL A 2 -11.85 -29.27 -4.40
CA VAL A 2 -11.10 -29.39 -3.15
C VAL A 2 -12.15 -29.45 -2.04
N ASP A 3 -12.09 -30.51 -1.24
CA ASP A 3 -12.91 -30.59 -0.05
C ASP A 3 -12.33 -29.64 1.01
N VAL A 4 -13.15 -28.69 1.46
CA VAL A 4 -12.79 -27.88 2.61
C VAL A 4 -13.08 -28.72 3.84
N LEU A 5 -12.02 -29.05 4.57
CA LEU A 5 -12.06 -29.81 5.81
C LEU A 5 -12.14 -28.87 7.01
N ASP A 6 -13.01 -29.20 7.96
CA ASP A 6 -12.95 -28.61 9.30
C ASP A 6 -11.63 -29.00 9.96
N LEU A 7 -10.80 -28.02 10.31
CA LEU A 7 -9.44 -28.27 10.78
C LEU A 7 -9.39 -29.04 12.11
N ALA A 8 -10.43 -28.95 12.94
CA ALA A 8 -10.49 -29.61 14.24
C ALA A 8 -11.00 -31.06 14.15
N THR A 9 -11.92 -31.32 13.24
CA THR A 9 -12.64 -32.60 13.13
C THR A 9 -12.25 -33.40 11.89
N GLN A 10 -11.52 -32.80 10.96
CA GLN A 10 -11.11 -33.36 9.66
C GLN A 10 -12.30 -33.89 8.84
N LYS A 11 -13.49 -33.31 9.05
CA LYS A 11 -14.71 -33.66 8.30
C LYS A 11 -14.94 -32.65 7.18
N ASN A 12 -15.47 -33.14 6.06
CA ASN A 12 -15.89 -32.29 4.94
C ASN A 12 -16.99 -31.33 5.39
N VAL A 13 -16.74 -30.03 5.28
CA VAL A 13 -17.72 -28.97 5.58
C VAL A 13 -18.22 -28.25 4.34
N ALA A 14 -17.46 -28.26 3.25
CA ALA A 14 -17.93 -27.79 1.95
C ALA A 14 -17.22 -28.53 0.82
N THR A 15 -17.97 -28.84 -0.24
CA THR A 15 -17.43 -29.36 -1.50
C THR A 15 -17.43 -28.21 -2.49
N ALA A 16 -16.25 -27.75 -2.93
CA ALA A 16 -16.15 -26.75 -3.99
C ALA A 16 -16.76 -27.31 -5.29
N ARG A 17 -17.94 -26.80 -5.68
CA ARG A 17 -18.63 -27.19 -6.92
C ARG A 17 -18.17 -26.29 -8.06
N GLY A 18 -16.98 -26.54 -8.57
CA GLY A 18 -16.54 -26.08 -9.88
C GLY A 18 -16.46 -27.26 -10.83
N THR A 19 -17.37 -27.33 -11.82
CA THR A 19 -17.31 -28.30 -12.95
C THR A 19 -16.17 -27.98 -13.95
N SER A 20 -15.25 -27.09 -13.58
CA SER A 20 -14.04 -26.77 -14.32
C SER A 20 -12.82 -26.70 -13.39
N ALA A 21 -12.71 -27.63 -12.43
CA ALA A 21 -11.47 -27.87 -11.67
C ALA A 21 -10.38 -28.53 -12.55
N HIS A 22 -10.19 -28.02 -13.77
CA HIS A 22 -9.06 -28.32 -14.64
C HIS A 22 -8.02 -27.19 -14.58
N VAL A 23 -7.77 -26.63 -13.39
CA VAL A 23 -6.48 -26.08 -13.00
C VAL A 23 -6.32 -26.38 -11.51
N SER A 24 -5.99 -27.64 -11.26
CA SER A 24 -5.56 -28.16 -9.96
C SER A 24 -4.46 -29.16 -10.30
N MET A 25 -3.35 -28.66 -10.85
CA MET A 25 -2.12 -29.44 -10.92
C MET A 25 -0.93 -28.51 -10.70
N ILE A 26 -0.29 -28.74 -9.55
CA ILE A 26 1.09 -28.43 -9.24
C ILE A 26 1.96 -28.97 -10.38
N GLU A 27 2.39 -28.11 -11.29
CA GLU A 27 3.60 -28.32 -12.11
C GLU A 27 4.36 -26.99 -12.26
N PRO A 28 5.70 -26.99 -12.08
CA PRO A 28 6.49 -25.77 -12.17
C PRO A 28 6.60 -25.30 -13.62
N LEU A 29 6.08 -24.10 -13.92
CA LEU A 29 6.31 -23.45 -15.21
C LEU A 29 7.75 -22.95 -15.32
N VAL A 30 8.58 -23.71 -16.04
CA VAL A 30 9.81 -23.22 -16.66
C VAL A 30 9.42 -22.31 -17.83
N ALA A 31 10.02 -21.12 -17.95
CA ALA A 31 9.80 -20.25 -19.10
C ALA A 31 10.15 -21.00 -20.41
N LYS A 32 9.46 -20.69 -21.52
CA LYS A 32 9.69 -21.32 -22.84
C LYS A 32 11.16 -21.24 -23.35
N ASP A 33 12.00 -20.43 -22.71
CA ASP A 33 13.42 -20.26 -23.03
C ASP A 33 14.38 -20.89 -22.01
N GLY A 34 13.88 -21.72 -21.08
CA GLY A 34 14.70 -22.49 -20.15
C GLY A 34 15.34 -21.68 -19.02
N ARG A 35 14.98 -20.40 -18.84
CA ARG A 35 15.39 -19.61 -17.68
C ARG A 35 14.43 -19.80 -16.50
N PRO A 36 14.91 -19.80 -15.25
CA PRO A 36 14.03 -19.67 -14.09
C PRO A 36 13.26 -18.35 -14.23
N GLY A 37 11.93 -18.42 -14.31
CA GLY A 37 11.09 -17.24 -14.42
C GLY A 37 11.18 -16.43 -13.13
N ILE A 38 11.72 -15.21 -13.19
CA ILE A 38 11.87 -14.28 -12.05
C ILE A 38 10.50 -13.73 -11.54
N ALA A 39 9.39 -14.40 -11.85
CA ALA A 39 8.04 -14.00 -11.43
C ALA A 39 7.45 -14.83 -10.27
N THR A 40 8.21 -15.79 -9.71
CA THR A 40 7.77 -16.63 -8.57
C THR A 40 8.32 -16.09 -7.25
N TRP A 41 7.78 -14.99 -6.73
CA TRP A 41 8.27 -14.43 -5.45
C TRP A 41 7.19 -13.98 -4.46
N TRP A 42 5.91 -14.13 -4.83
CA TRP A 42 4.80 -13.95 -3.89
C TRP A 42 4.47 -15.21 -3.09
N SER A 43 5.09 -16.36 -3.40
CA SER A 43 4.53 -17.66 -3.00
C SER A 43 5.01 -18.24 -1.66
N ALA A 44 6.05 -17.70 -1.01
CA ALA A 44 6.61 -18.36 0.18
C ALA A 44 6.12 -17.81 1.54
N ALA A 45 5.47 -16.65 1.58
CA ALA A 45 4.95 -16.07 2.84
C ALA A 45 3.42 -16.13 2.98
N SER A 46 2.72 -16.62 1.96
CA SER A 46 1.28 -16.82 1.94
C SER A 46 0.99 -18.21 1.39
N THR A 47 0.39 -19.07 2.19
CA THR A 47 -0.24 -20.34 1.79
C THR A 47 -1.46 -20.14 0.88
N ILE A 48 -1.39 -19.20 -0.08
CA ILE A 48 -2.47 -18.85 -1.00
C ILE A 48 -1.84 -18.50 -2.36
N ALA A 49 -2.20 -19.30 -3.37
CA ALA A 49 -1.97 -19.12 -4.82
C ALA A 49 -0.55 -19.40 -5.38
N GLU A 50 -0.26 -20.67 -5.65
CA GLU A 50 0.78 -21.11 -6.59
C GLU A 50 0.16 -21.72 -7.86
N ASP A 51 -0.35 -20.90 -8.76
CA ASP A 51 -0.11 -20.99 -10.21
C ASP A 51 -0.76 -19.76 -10.89
N GLY A 52 -0.20 -19.35 -12.04
CA GLY A 52 -0.51 -18.09 -12.66
C GLY A 52 -1.94 -18.01 -13.22
N SER A 53 -2.83 -17.28 -12.56
CA SER A 53 -3.61 -16.18 -13.15
C SER A 53 -4.59 -15.58 -12.13
N ASN A 54 -4.34 -14.31 -11.76
CA ASN A 54 -5.30 -13.36 -11.19
C ASN A 54 -5.79 -13.62 -9.75
N ALA A 55 -4.87 -13.74 -8.79
CA ALA A 55 -5.13 -13.11 -7.50
C ALA A 55 -5.28 -11.60 -7.78
N PHE A 56 -6.50 -11.07 -7.71
CA PHE A 56 -6.76 -9.65 -7.92
C PHE A 56 -5.92 -8.82 -6.94
N ILE A 57 -5.32 -7.74 -7.44
CA ILE A 57 -4.46 -6.86 -6.65
C ILE A 57 -5.24 -5.57 -6.36
N GLN A 58 -5.22 -5.14 -5.10
CA GLN A 58 -5.88 -3.92 -4.63
C GLN A 58 -7.39 -3.94 -4.92
N PRO A 59 -8.16 -4.85 -4.28
CA PRO A 59 -9.62 -4.87 -4.41
C PRO A 59 -10.22 -3.54 -3.98
N ARG A 60 -10.96 -2.87 -4.89
CA ARG A 60 -11.44 -1.50 -4.64
C ARG A 60 -12.96 -1.36 -4.56
N ALA A 61 -13.69 -2.18 -5.32
CA ALA A 61 -15.14 -2.21 -5.35
C ALA A 61 -15.63 -3.65 -5.45
N ILE A 62 -16.84 -3.90 -4.93
CA ILE A 62 -17.48 -5.21 -4.95
C ILE A 62 -18.97 -5.07 -5.24
N VAL A 63 -19.54 -5.98 -6.04
CA VAL A 63 -20.99 -6.09 -6.25
C VAL A 63 -21.40 -7.56 -6.27
N TYR A 64 -22.53 -7.87 -5.64
CA TYR A 64 -23.10 -9.22 -5.63
C TYR A 64 -23.98 -9.45 -6.86
N ARG A 65 -23.75 -10.55 -7.57
CA ARG A 65 -24.51 -10.99 -8.74
C ARG A 65 -25.42 -12.15 -8.34
N LYS A 66 -26.71 -11.88 -8.12
CA LYS A 66 -27.66 -12.81 -7.50
C LYS A 66 -27.92 -14.03 -8.38
N SER A 67 -28.04 -13.84 -9.69
CA SER A 67 -28.32 -14.90 -10.67
C SER A 67 -27.26 -16.01 -10.65
N GLN A 68 -26.00 -15.66 -10.39
CA GLN A 68 -24.87 -16.59 -10.35
C GLN A 68 -24.40 -16.94 -8.93
N ARG A 69 -24.95 -16.26 -7.90
CA ARG A 69 -24.47 -16.34 -6.51
C ARG A 69 -22.96 -16.06 -6.41
N SER A 70 -22.47 -15.13 -7.23
CA SER A 70 -21.07 -14.72 -7.29
C SER A 70 -20.90 -13.27 -6.81
N ILE A 71 -19.67 -12.88 -6.51
CA ILE A 71 -19.27 -11.48 -6.31
C ILE A 71 -18.34 -11.06 -7.44
N LEU A 72 -18.50 -9.84 -7.93
CA LEU A 72 -17.57 -9.19 -8.84
C LEU A 72 -16.74 -8.20 -8.05
N VAL A 73 -15.41 -8.29 -8.16
CA VAL A 73 -14.44 -7.46 -7.44
C VAL A 73 -13.59 -6.69 -8.45
N ALA A 74 -13.50 -5.37 -8.30
CA ALA A 74 -12.59 -4.56 -9.11
C ALA A 74 -11.16 -4.69 -8.58
N SER A 75 -10.28 -5.23 -9.42
CA SER A 75 -8.85 -5.35 -9.21
C SER A 75 -8.16 -4.09 -9.74
N GLU A 76 -8.01 -3.09 -8.88
CA GLU A 76 -7.47 -1.77 -9.26
C GLU A 76 -6.05 -1.90 -9.81
N GLY A 77 -5.23 -2.78 -9.21
CA GLY A 77 -3.83 -2.98 -9.57
C GLY A 77 -3.59 -3.69 -10.90
N THR A 78 -4.55 -4.49 -11.37
CA THR A 78 -4.38 -5.35 -12.55
C THR A 78 -5.34 -5.04 -13.69
N ASP A 79 -6.00 -3.88 -13.65
CA ASP A 79 -6.91 -3.43 -14.70
C ASP A 79 -7.99 -4.47 -15.07
N ALA A 80 -8.62 -5.09 -14.06
CA ALA A 80 -9.58 -6.16 -14.28
C ALA A 80 -10.73 -6.19 -13.26
N ILE A 81 -11.81 -6.89 -13.62
CA ILE A 81 -12.84 -7.36 -12.67
C ILE A 81 -12.65 -8.86 -12.49
N VAL A 82 -12.68 -9.33 -11.26
CA VAL A 82 -12.63 -10.75 -10.92
C VAL A 82 -13.98 -11.21 -10.38
N GLU A 83 -14.51 -12.29 -10.93
CA GLU A 83 -15.73 -12.95 -10.45
C GLU A 83 -15.35 -14.12 -9.54
N LEU A 84 -15.88 -14.11 -8.31
CA LEU A 84 -15.60 -15.11 -7.29
C LEU A 84 -16.88 -15.80 -6.83
N ASP A 85 -16.79 -17.07 -6.47
CA ASP A 85 -17.89 -17.83 -5.85
C ASP A 85 -18.16 -17.30 -4.44
N ALA A 86 -19.31 -16.65 -4.27
CA ALA A 86 -19.72 -16.06 -3.00
C ALA A 86 -20.27 -17.09 -2.00
N THR A 87 -20.41 -18.35 -2.41
CA THR A 87 -20.91 -19.44 -1.55
C THR A 87 -19.79 -20.14 -0.79
N MET A 88 -18.53 -19.89 -1.15
CA MET A 88 -17.39 -20.44 -0.44
C MET A 88 -17.16 -19.73 0.89
N GLN A 89 -16.57 -20.46 1.85
CA GLN A 89 -16.18 -19.89 3.13
C GLN A 89 -15.14 -18.77 2.96
N ASP A 90 -14.22 -18.95 2.02
CA ASP A 90 -13.30 -17.93 1.56
C ASP A 90 -13.48 -17.71 0.05
N PRO A 91 -14.23 -16.66 -0.36
CA PRO A 91 -14.43 -16.36 -1.77
C PRO A 91 -13.14 -16.10 -2.55
N THR A 92 -12.03 -15.72 -1.90
CA THR A 92 -10.76 -15.43 -2.60
C THR A 92 -10.14 -16.66 -3.25
N LEU A 93 -10.48 -17.85 -2.76
CA LEU A 93 -10.09 -19.14 -3.34
C LEU A 93 -11.01 -19.56 -4.50
N GLY A 94 -12.10 -18.83 -4.74
CA GLY A 94 -13.24 -19.23 -5.56
C GLY A 94 -13.27 -18.55 -6.91
N LEU A 95 -12.11 -18.38 -7.55
CA LEU A 95 -12.02 -17.70 -8.84
C LEU A 95 -12.89 -18.40 -9.88
N ILE A 96 -13.93 -17.72 -10.33
CA ILE A 96 -14.80 -18.17 -11.43
C ILE A 96 -14.17 -17.71 -12.75
N ARG A 97 -13.90 -16.41 -12.89
CA ARG A 97 -13.25 -15.84 -14.08
C ARG A 97 -12.75 -14.41 -13.86
N THR A 98 -12.00 -13.90 -14.84
CA THR A 98 -11.55 -12.51 -14.89
C THR A 98 -12.02 -11.82 -16.18
N TYR A 99 -12.43 -10.57 -16.07
CA TYR A 99 -12.77 -9.69 -17.18
C TYR A 99 -11.75 -8.55 -17.24
N SER A 100 -10.96 -8.47 -18.31
CA SER A 100 -10.06 -7.32 -18.51
C SER A 100 -10.87 -6.05 -18.72
N THR A 101 -10.54 -4.98 -17.99
CA THR A 101 -10.98 -3.63 -18.34
C THR A 101 -9.96 -2.91 -19.20
N LEU A 102 -8.73 -3.42 -19.31
CA LEU A 102 -7.70 -2.88 -20.18
C LEU A 102 -7.97 -3.27 -21.64
N SER A 103 -8.00 -2.29 -22.55
CA SER A 103 -8.02 -2.51 -24.00
C SER A 103 -6.75 -2.05 -24.71
N ASP A 104 -6.02 -1.08 -24.14
CA ASP A 104 -4.80 -0.53 -24.73
C ASP A 104 -3.84 -0.01 -23.67
N SER A 105 -2.54 -0.11 -23.94
CA SER A 105 -1.47 0.33 -23.06
C SER A 105 -0.37 1.08 -23.82
N ASP A 106 0.27 2.01 -23.11
CA ASP A 106 1.38 2.77 -23.67
C ASP A 106 2.57 1.85 -23.95
N ARG A 107 3.12 1.93 -25.16
CA ARG A 107 4.18 1.00 -25.63
C ARG A 107 5.52 1.18 -24.92
N ILE A 108 5.76 2.33 -24.27
CA ILE A 108 7.03 2.66 -23.64
C ILE A 108 6.94 2.44 -22.12
N MET A 109 5.86 2.93 -21.53
CA MET A 109 5.66 2.95 -20.09
C MET A 109 4.85 1.75 -19.59
N GLY A 110 4.12 1.05 -20.46
CA GLY A 110 3.30 -0.10 -20.10
C GLY A 110 2.10 0.25 -19.23
N VAL A 111 1.67 1.52 -19.21
CA VAL A 111 0.52 1.98 -18.42
C VAL A 111 -0.75 2.00 -19.25
N ALA A 112 -1.91 1.85 -18.61
CA ALA A 112 -3.20 1.87 -19.27
C ALA A 112 -3.45 3.17 -20.06
N VAL A 113 -3.80 3.04 -21.33
CA VAL A 113 -4.32 4.13 -22.17
C VAL A 113 -5.83 4.21 -22.08
N GLN A 114 -6.50 3.06 -21.94
CA GLN A 114 -7.95 2.93 -21.85
C GLN A 114 -8.33 1.86 -20.83
N GLY A 115 -9.31 2.15 -19.97
CA GLY A 115 -9.89 1.21 -19.02
C GLY A 115 -9.03 0.86 -17.79
N GLY A 116 -8.07 1.72 -17.44
CA GLY A 116 -7.16 1.50 -16.32
C GLY A 116 -7.74 1.75 -14.93
N ALA A 117 -7.25 1.01 -13.95
CA ALA A 117 -7.56 1.08 -12.52
C ALA A 117 -9.08 1.08 -12.22
N PRO A 118 -9.77 -0.05 -12.42
CA PRO A 118 -11.18 -0.16 -12.08
C PRO A 118 -11.38 0.04 -10.57
N SER A 119 -12.30 0.93 -10.21
CA SER A 119 -12.45 1.41 -8.83
C SER A 119 -13.90 1.62 -8.37
N GLY A 120 -14.85 1.51 -9.30
CA GLY A 120 -16.28 1.50 -9.02
C GLY A 120 -16.98 0.45 -9.88
N LEU A 121 -18.01 -0.20 -9.34
CA LEU A 121 -18.77 -1.26 -10.01
C LEU A 121 -20.27 -1.10 -9.77
N ALA A 122 -21.05 -1.26 -10.84
CA ALA A 122 -22.50 -1.38 -10.78
C ALA A 122 -22.99 -2.41 -11.82
N LEU A 123 -24.11 -3.08 -11.55
CA LEU A 123 -24.72 -4.04 -12.46
C LEU A 123 -25.96 -3.45 -13.13
N SER A 124 -26.22 -3.88 -14.38
CA SER A 124 -27.55 -3.76 -14.97
C SER A 124 -28.58 -4.60 -14.21
N GLU A 125 -29.86 -4.26 -14.35
CA GLU A 125 -30.97 -4.98 -13.69
C GLU A 125 -31.01 -6.48 -14.05
N ASP A 126 -30.68 -6.82 -15.30
CA ASP A 126 -30.58 -8.19 -15.80
C ASP A 126 -29.27 -8.91 -15.39
N GLU A 127 -28.35 -8.23 -14.71
CA GLU A 127 -27.04 -8.73 -14.31
C GLU A 127 -26.15 -9.25 -15.46
N GLN A 128 -26.42 -8.84 -16.70
CA GLN A 128 -25.64 -9.22 -17.87
C GLN A 128 -24.58 -8.17 -18.26
N THR A 129 -24.57 -7.01 -17.59
CA THR A 129 -23.63 -5.93 -17.87
C THR A 129 -23.11 -5.33 -16.57
N ALA A 130 -21.79 -5.18 -16.47
CA ALA A 130 -21.13 -4.40 -15.44
C ALA A 130 -20.70 -3.04 -15.98
N TYR A 131 -21.01 -1.98 -15.25
CA TYR A 131 -20.53 -0.62 -15.47
C TYR A 131 -19.39 -0.35 -14.50
N VAL A 132 -18.21 -0.05 -15.04
CA VAL A 132 -16.96 0.02 -14.28
C VAL A 132 -16.34 1.39 -14.41
N TYR A 133 -16.08 2.06 -13.30
CA TYR A 133 -15.36 3.32 -13.31
C TYR A 133 -13.84 3.08 -13.27
N CYS A 134 -13.15 3.53 -14.31
CA CYS A 134 -11.70 3.38 -14.52
C CYS A 134 -10.99 4.70 -14.20
N ARG A 135 -10.43 4.82 -13.00
CA ARG A 135 -10.01 6.12 -12.41
C ARG A 135 -8.74 6.73 -12.99
N THR A 136 -7.88 5.93 -13.63
CA THR A 136 -6.63 6.46 -14.21
C THR A 136 -6.83 6.99 -15.62
N THR A 137 -7.96 6.66 -16.24
CA THR A 137 -8.34 6.99 -17.62
C THR A 137 -9.62 7.83 -17.71
N ASP A 138 -10.30 8.06 -16.57
CA ASP A 138 -11.58 8.79 -16.45
C ASP A 138 -12.65 8.28 -17.41
N GLU A 139 -12.86 6.96 -17.40
CA GLU A 139 -13.78 6.25 -18.29
C GLU A 139 -14.78 5.41 -17.52
N LEU A 140 -15.95 5.22 -18.14
CA LEU A 140 -16.88 4.16 -17.80
C LEU A 140 -16.70 3.00 -18.79
N ALA A 141 -16.15 1.88 -18.34
CA ALA A 141 -16.11 0.65 -19.12
C ALA A 141 -17.43 -0.13 -18.95
N VAL A 142 -18.03 -0.53 -20.06
CA VAL A 142 -19.26 -1.31 -20.13
C VAL A 142 -18.87 -2.72 -20.51
N VAL A 143 -18.84 -3.60 -19.51
CA VAL A 143 -18.35 -4.98 -19.61
C VAL A 143 -19.53 -5.93 -19.69
N ARG A 144 -19.57 -6.73 -20.75
CA ARG A 144 -20.59 -7.79 -20.90
C ARG A 144 -20.21 -8.98 -20.02
N LEU A 145 -21.11 -9.38 -19.14
CA LEU A 145 -20.95 -10.54 -18.26
C LEU A 145 -21.53 -11.77 -18.96
N VAL A 146 -20.67 -12.72 -19.30
CA VAL A 146 -21.07 -13.95 -19.98
C VAL A 146 -21.59 -14.95 -18.95
N GLU A 147 -22.68 -15.63 -19.28
CA GLU A 147 -23.21 -16.76 -18.50
C GLU A 147 -22.61 -18.08 -19.02
N GLY A 148 -22.36 -19.05 -18.13
CA GLY A 148 -21.88 -20.39 -18.51
C GLY A 148 -20.46 -20.74 -18.02
N ASP A 149 -20.10 -22.02 -18.06
CA ASP A 149 -18.80 -22.58 -17.69
C ASP A 149 -17.84 -22.66 -18.90
N GLY A 150 -16.53 -22.48 -18.70
CA GLY A 150 -15.50 -22.59 -19.76
C GLY A 150 -14.67 -21.32 -20.04
N TYR A 151 -13.80 -21.40 -21.05
CA TYR A 151 -12.98 -20.28 -21.55
C TYR A 151 -13.75 -19.50 -22.61
N TYR A 152 -13.87 -18.19 -22.41
CA TYR A 152 -14.58 -17.30 -23.34
C TYR A 152 -13.63 -16.18 -23.77
N GLU A 153 -13.62 -15.86 -25.07
CA GLU A 153 -13.06 -14.58 -25.51
C GLU A 153 -13.98 -13.47 -24.98
N THR A 154 -13.46 -12.62 -24.10
CA THR A 154 -14.24 -11.50 -23.60
C THR A 154 -14.47 -10.52 -24.75
N VAL A 155 -15.74 -10.18 -25.02
CA VAL A 155 -16.04 -9.06 -25.91
C VAL A 155 -15.36 -7.82 -25.33
N PRO A 156 -14.51 -7.10 -26.10
CA PRO A 156 -13.85 -5.91 -25.60
C PRO A 156 -14.88 -4.95 -25.00
N PRO A 157 -14.61 -4.37 -23.81
CA PRO A 157 -15.53 -3.42 -23.21
C PRO A 157 -15.78 -2.24 -24.14
N ARG A 158 -16.97 -1.65 -24.05
CA ARG A 158 -17.23 -0.33 -24.63
C ARG A 158 -16.88 0.74 -23.61
N TYR A 159 -16.34 1.86 -24.06
CA TYR A 159 -15.93 2.94 -23.16
C TYR A 159 -16.71 4.21 -23.40
N VAL A 160 -17.05 4.90 -22.33
CA VAL A 160 -17.58 6.26 -22.35
C VAL A 160 -16.61 7.15 -21.58
N LYS A 161 -16.06 8.17 -22.23
CA LYS A 161 -15.23 9.18 -21.55
C LYS A 161 -16.08 10.01 -20.61
N LEU A 162 -15.65 10.12 -19.36
CA LEU A 162 -16.29 10.93 -18.33
C LEU A 162 -15.61 12.29 -18.19
N ALA A 163 -14.30 12.34 -18.43
CA ALA A 163 -13.51 13.57 -18.47
C ALA A 163 -12.36 13.44 -19.48
N GLU A 164 -11.82 14.59 -19.88
CA GLU A 164 -10.57 14.65 -20.64
C GLU A 164 -9.39 14.36 -19.71
N ASP A 165 -8.36 13.68 -20.24
CA ASP A 165 -7.12 13.47 -19.50
C ASP A 165 -6.47 14.82 -19.15
N PRO A 166 -5.76 14.90 -17.99
CA PRO A 166 -4.97 16.09 -17.65
C PRO A 166 -4.04 16.47 -18.80
N LYS A 167 -4.03 17.77 -19.16
CA LYS A 167 -3.21 18.28 -20.27
C LYS A 167 -1.70 18.07 -20.07
N ASP A 168 -1.25 17.92 -18.82
CA ASP A 168 0.13 17.61 -18.49
C ASP A 168 0.36 16.09 -18.56
N PRO A 169 1.11 15.59 -19.56
CA PRO A 169 1.41 14.17 -19.67
C PRO A 169 2.21 13.66 -18.46
N MET A 170 3.04 14.52 -17.84
CA MET A 170 3.82 14.13 -16.67
C MET A 170 2.90 13.67 -15.54
N PHE A 171 1.86 14.46 -15.28
CA PHE A 171 0.83 14.18 -14.30
C PHE A 171 0.00 12.94 -14.68
N ALA A 172 -0.45 12.85 -15.95
CA ALA A 172 -1.30 11.75 -16.40
C ALA A 172 -0.60 10.39 -16.29
N PHE A 173 0.68 10.30 -16.70
CA PHE A 173 1.48 9.09 -16.53
C PHE A 173 1.73 8.77 -15.05
N GLY A 174 2.01 9.79 -14.22
CA GLY A 174 2.18 9.62 -12.78
C GLY A 174 0.92 9.05 -12.11
N ARG A 175 -0.26 9.53 -12.51
CA ARG A 175 -1.54 8.99 -12.07
C ARG A 175 -1.64 7.51 -12.41
N LYS A 176 -1.37 7.13 -13.66
CA LYS A 176 -1.48 5.74 -14.11
C LYS A 176 -0.51 4.80 -13.39
N LEU A 177 0.75 5.23 -13.19
CA LEU A 177 1.76 4.46 -12.45
C LEU A 177 1.38 4.24 -10.99
N PHE A 178 0.73 5.21 -10.34
CA PHE A 178 0.39 5.10 -8.91
C PHE A 178 -0.55 3.92 -8.60
N TYR A 179 -1.40 3.54 -9.55
CA TYR A 179 -2.37 2.46 -9.40
C TYR A 179 -1.99 1.18 -10.16
N ASN A 180 -0.93 1.18 -10.97
CA ASN A 180 -0.57 0.03 -11.81
C ASN A 180 0.31 -0.97 -11.04
N ALA A 181 -0.23 -2.10 -10.61
CA ALA A 181 0.56 -3.13 -9.91
C ALA A 181 1.45 -3.97 -10.84
N THR A 182 1.17 -3.93 -12.14
CA THR A 182 1.86 -4.73 -13.17
C THR A 182 3.14 -4.08 -13.71
N ASP A 183 3.38 -2.79 -13.41
CA ASP A 183 4.63 -2.16 -13.78
C ASP A 183 5.79 -2.83 -13.02
N TYR A 184 6.66 -3.50 -13.75
CA TYR A 184 7.77 -4.26 -13.17
C TYR A 184 8.82 -3.35 -12.50
N THR A 185 8.98 -2.13 -13.00
CA THR A 185 10.02 -1.20 -12.54
C THR A 185 9.62 -0.55 -11.22
N VAL A 186 8.36 -0.15 -11.07
CA VAL A 186 7.89 0.58 -9.89
C VAL A 186 6.98 -0.22 -8.98
N SER A 187 6.25 -1.22 -9.43
CA SER A 187 5.22 -1.84 -8.59
C SER A 187 5.47 -3.30 -8.26
N GLY A 188 6.04 -4.07 -9.20
CA GLY A 188 6.50 -5.44 -8.92
C GLY A 188 5.44 -6.34 -8.27
N GLY A 189 4.15 -6.15 -8.61
CA GLY A 189 3.02 -6.89 -8.05
C GLY A 189 2.18 -6.16 -7.00
N LEU A 190 2.52 -4.92 -6.61
CA LEU A 190 1.69 -4.10 -5.72
C LEU A 190 1.85 -2.60 -6.06
N ALA A 191 0.78 -1.91 -6.44
CA ALA A 191 0.88 -0.49 -6.75
C ALA A 191 0.91 0.38 -5.48
N CYS A 192 1.29 1.66 -5.64
CA CYS A 192 1.36 2.61 -4.53
C CYS A 192 0.05 2.68 -3.73
N ALA A 193 -1.08 2.63 -4.44
CA ALA A 193 -2.41 2.74 -3.82
C ALA A 193 -2.75 1.58 -2.85
N GLY A 194 -1.98 0.49 -2.84
CA GLY A 194 -2.20 -0.65 -1.94
C GLY A 194 -1.86 -0.31 -0.49
N CYS A 195 -0.72 0.34 -0.27
CA CYS A 195 -0.34 0.87 1.04
C CYS A 195 -0.81 2.33 1.22
N HIS A 196 -0.95 3.07 0.12
CA HIS A 196 -1.38 4.47 0.11
C HIS A 196 -2.77 4.66 -0.52
N PRO A 197 -3.84 4.06 0.05
CA PRO A 197 -5.18 4.15 -0.53
C PRO A 197 -5.62 5.62 -0.57
N GLU A 198 -5.96 6.12 -1.76
CA GLU A 198 -6.28 7.54 -1.99
C GLU A 198 -5.16 8.52 -1.57
N GLY A 199 -3.92 8.05 -1.48
CA GLY A 199 -2.79 8.83 -0.96
C GLY A 199 -2.74 8.92 0.56
N ARG A 200 -3.56 8.16 1.28
CA ARG A 200 -3.54 8.06 2.75
C ARG A 200 -2.53 6.99 3.20
N ASP A 201 -2.65 6.56 4.43
CA ASP A 201 -1.98 5.38 4.97
C ASP A 201 -2.97 4.21 5.10
N ASP A 202 -2.44 3.01 5.21
CA ASP A 202 -3.18 1.75 5.39
C ASP A 202 -3.50 1.46 6.87
N GLY A 203 -3.12 2.35 7.79
CA GLY A 203 -3.25 2.17 9.24
C GLY A 203 -2.42 1.03 9.83
N TYR A 204 -1.45 0.48 9.06
CA TYR A 204 -0.69 -0.69 9.46
C TYR A 204 0.73 -0.35 9.95
N VAL A 205 1.24 -1.13 10.90
CA VAL A 205 2.64 -1.07 11.36
C VAL A 205 3.38 -2.27 10.78
N TRP A 206 4.19 -2.02 9.77
CA TRP A 206 4.96 -3.02 9.05
C TRP A 206 6.28 -3.36 9.75
N HIS A 207 6.76 -4.58 9.50
CA HIS A 207 8.09 -5.05 9.89
C HIS A 207 9.08 -4.79 8.74
N GLU A 208 9.90 -3.76 8.86
CA GLU A 208 11.01 -3.46 7.94
C GLU A 208 12.19 -4.38 8.23
N VAL A 209 12.49 -5.30 7.32
CA VAL A 209 13.56 -6.28 7.51
C VAL A 209 14.62 -6.12 6.44
N GLU A 210 15.85 -5.90 6.83
CA GLU A 210 17.00 -5.85 5.93
C GLU A 210 17.68 -7.22 5.87
N PHE A 211 17.93 -7.71 4.66
CA PHE A 211 18.68 -8.92 4.38
C PHE A 211 19.99 -8.56 3.67
N SER A 212 21.03 -9.34 3.95
CA SER A 212 22.31 -9.26 3.24
C SER A 212 22.54 -10.54 2.45
N THR A 213 22.93 -10.46 1.19
CA THR A 213 23.18 -11.59 0.27
C THR A 213 24.52 -11.45 -0.43
N GLU A 214 25.11 -12.55 -0.91
CA GLU A 214 26.35 -12.54 -1.69
C GLU A 214 26.05 -12.36 -3.18
N ARG A 215 26.68 -11.36 -3.82
CA ARG A 215 26.51 -11.10 -5.26
C ARG A 215 27.82 -10.67 -5.91
N GLY A 216 28.31 -11.47 -6.84
CA GLY A 216 29.60 -11.23 -7.50
C GLY A 216 30.75 -11.31 -6.49
N GLN A 217 31.60 -10.28 -6.42
CA GLN A 217 32.72 -10.21 -5.47
C GLN A 217 32.36 -9.51 -4.14
N GLY A 218 31.09 -9.21 -3.86
CA GLY A 218 30.68 -8.43 -2.68
C GLY A 218 29.36 -8.86 -2.04
N ARG A 219 29.03 -8.25 -0.90
CA ARG A 219 27.72 -8.39 -0.24
C ARG A 219 26.80 -7.25 -0.69
N SER A 220 25.56 -7.59 -1.04
CA SER A 220 24.50 -6.60 -1.30
C SER A 220 23.43 -6.67 -0.22
N LYS A 221 22.63 -5.62 -0.09
CA LYS A 221 21.53 -5.53 0.88
C LYS A 221 20.23 -5.21 0.17
N PHE A 222 19.14 -5.77 0.67
CA PHE A 222 17.77 -5.42 0.27
C PHE A 222 16.86 -5.46 1.49
N THR A 223 15.70 -4.85 1.39
CA THR A 223 14.79 -4.69 2.52
C THR A 223 13.37 -4.99 2.08
N ASN A 224 12.62 -5.73 2.90
CA ASN A 224 11.21 -6.03 2.64
C ASN A 224 10.33 -5.61 3.82
N PHE A 225 9.05 -5.37 3.54
CA PHE A 225 8.01 -5.19 4.56
C PHE A 225 7.19 -6.45 4.77
N PHE A 226 7.01 -6.84 6.03
CA PHE A 226 6.18 -7.97 6.39
C PHE A 226 5.03 -7.56 7.30
N GLY A 227 3.88 -8.19 7.09
CA GLY A 227 2.70 -7.98 7.92
C GLY A 227 2.89 -8.50 9.35
N SER A 228 3.76 -9.47 9.61
CA SER A 228 3.96 -10.00 10.96
C SER A 228 5.39 -10.39 11.24
N ALA A 229 5.76 -10.38 12.53
CA ALA A 229 7.05 -10.88 12.99
C ALA A 229 7.26 -12.38 12.67
N SER A 230 6.17 -13.15 12.56
CA SER A 230 6.25 -14.57 12.16
C SER A 230 6.69 -14.68 10.71
N ALA A 231 6.03 -13.95 9.81
CA ALA A 231 6.41 -13.91 8.40
C ALA A 231 7.84 -13.39 8.23
N ALA A 232 8.18 -12.29 8.92
CA ALA A 232 9.52 -11.71 8.90
C ALA A 232 10.62 -12.73 9.28
N ARG A 233 10.40 -13.53 10.34
CA ARG A 233 11.35 -14.55 10.78
C ARG A 233 11.46 -15.73 9.82
N HIS A 234 10.33 -16.19 9.27
CA HIS A 234 10.32 -17.33 8.36
C HIS A 234 11.07 -17.03 7.04
N MET A 235 11.05 -15.77 6.61
CA MET A 235 11.70 -15.36 5.38
C MET A 235 13.22 -15.46 5.41
N ASP A 236 13.86 -15.47 6.59
CA ASP A 236 15.31 -15.70 6.69
C ASP A 236 15.70 -17.10 6.19
N GLU A 237 14.86 -18.11 6.42
CA GLU A 237 15.08 -19.48 5.90
C GLU A 237 14.85 -19.53 4.39
N PHE A 238 13.73 -18.97 3.92
CA PHE A 238 13.43 -18.88 2.49
C PHE A 238 14.57 -18.24 1.69
N TRP A 239 15.07 -17.08 2.14
CA TRP A 239 16.13 -16.39 1.41
C TRP A 239 17.43 -17.20 1.40
N LYS A 240 17.76 -17.97 2.45
CA LYS A 240 18.95 -18.84 2.43
C LYS A 240 18.86 -19.93 1.38
N GLU A 241 17.66 -20.42 1.10
CA GLU A 241 17.44 -21.46 0.08
C GLU A 241 17.55 -20.90 -1.34
N THR A 242 17.07 -19.67 -1.57
CA THR A 242 17.03 -19.07 -2.91
C THR A 242 18.23 -18.17 -3.23
N GLU A 243 18.89 -17.62 -2.21
CA GLU A 243 19.93 -16.59 -2.32
C GLU A 243 21.19 -16.99 -1.49
N PRO A 244 22.32 -17.28 -2.15
CA PRO A 244 23.54 -17.68 -1.47
C PRO A 244 24.03 -16.65 -0.43
N GLY A 245 24.28 -17.11 0.79
CA GLY A 245 24.79 -16.26 1.87
C GLY A 245 23.78 -15.22 2.38
N ALA A 246 22.50 -15.37 2.01
CA ALA A 246 21.43 -14.55 2.52
C ALA A 246 21.26 -14.72 4.04
N SER A 247 21.17 -13.60 4.73
CA SER A 247 20.86 -13.59 6.16
C SER A 247 20.22 -12.28 6.56
N ASN A 248 19.29 -12.34 7.49
CA ASN A 248 18.78 -11.17 8.17
C ASN A 248 19.92 -10.41 8.86
N VAL A 249 19.90 -9.09 8.74
CA VAL A 249 20.86 -8.18 9.38
C VAL A 249 20.53 -7.97 10.87
N ASP A 250 19.25 -8.06 11.24
CA ASP A 250 18.79 -7.99 12.63
C ASP A 250 18.82 -9.38 13.30
N LYS A 251 19.26 -9.43 14.56
CA LYS A 251 19.47 -10.71 15.28
C LYS A 251 18.18 -11.43 15.65
N THR A 252 17.04 -10.74 15.65
CA THR A 252 15.76 -11.30 16.10
C THR A 252 14.93 -11.82 14.95
N GLY A 253 15.19 -11.37 13.72
CA GLY A 253 14.38 -11.65 12.56
C GLY A 253 13.06 -10.87 12.51
N ALA A 254 12.83 -9.95 13.44
CA ALA A 254 11.54 -9.32 13.63
C ALA A 254 11.38 -7.99 12.89
N GLY A 255 12.46 -7.37 12.41
CA GLY A 255 12.41 -6.09 11.71
C GLY A 255 12.03 -4.88 12.57
N TYR A 256 12.20 -3.70 11.99
CA TYR A 256 11.88 -2.42 12.62
C TYR A 256 10.44 -2.02 12.34
N ALA A 257 9.79 -1.38 13.31
CA ALA A 257 8.42 -0.90 13.15
C ALA A 257 8.39 0.31 12.21
N ARG A 258 7.53 0.25 11.19
CA ARG A 258 7.28 1.35 10.25
C ARG A 258 5.81 1.46 9.92
N GLN A 259 5.24 2.63 10.15
CA GLN A 259 3.94 2.96 9.58
C GLN A 259 4.07 3.48 8.15
N THR A 260 3.06 3.19 7.35
CA THR A 260 2.91 3.80 6.04
C THR A 260 2.65 5.30 6.19
N PRO A 261 3.43 6.19 5.57
CA PRO A 261 3.17 7.62 5.66
C PRO A 261 2.05 8.03 4.70
N MET A 262 1.10 8.84 5.18
CA MET A 262 0.19 9.57 4.30
C MET A 262 0.98 10.47 3.32
N LEU A 263 0.59 10.44 2.04
CA LEU A 263 1.20 11.20 0.95
C LEU A 263 0.41 12.47 0.62
N ALA A 264 -0.93 12.37 0.59
CA ALA A 264 -1.82 13.44 0.17
C ALA A 264 -1.59 14.71 1.01
N GLY A 265 -1.15 15.80 0.38
CA GLY A 265 -0.88 17.08 1.04
C GLY A 265 0.37 17.12 1.95
N ARG A 266 1.16 16.06 2.07
CA ARG A 266 2.38 16.00 2.92
C ARG A 266 3.71 16.01 2.13
N LEU A 267 3.67 16.12 0.80
CA LEU A 267 4.85 16.01 -0.10
C LEU A 267 5.31 17.33 -0.75
N LYS A 268 4.90 18.49 -0.20
CA LYS A 268 5.30 19.80 -0.74
C LYS A 268 6.81 20.06 -0.62
N ALA A 269 7.44 19.51 0.41
CA ALA A 269 8.85 19.74 0.69
C ALA A 269 9.77 19.14 -0.38
N LYS A 270 10.99 19.68 -0.48
CA LYS A 270 12.04 19.05 -1.29
C LYS A 270 12.53 17.75 -0.65
N GLY A 271 12.64 17.72 0.67
CA GLY A 271 13.16 16.62 1.50
C GLY A 271 13.62 17.16 2.86
N PRO A 272 14.30 16.35 3.70
CA PRO A 272 14.52 14.92 3.50
C PRO A 272 13.25 14.08 3.72
N TYR A 273 13.26 12.86 3.21
CA TYR A 273 12.19 11.88 3.30
C TYR A 273 12.68 10.57 3.94
N GLY A 274 11.73 9.73 4.35
CA GLY A 274 11.99 8.51 5.12
C GLY A 274 11.81 8.75 6.63
N TRP A 275 11.65 7.67 7.39
CA TRP A 275 11.46 7.75 8.84
C TRP A 275 12.70 8.27 9.56
N LEU A 276 13.88 8.02 8.99
CA LEU A 276 15.19 8.46 9.50
C LEU A 276 15.73 9.67 8.72
N GLY A 277 14.97 10.21 7.76
CA GLY A 277 15.42 11.30 6.88
C GLY A 277 16.52 10.88 5.91
N GLU A 278 16.60 9.60 5.58
CA GLU A 278 17.65 8.94 4.82
C GLU A 278 17.66 9.28 3.32
N ASN A 279 16.55 9.81 2.78
CA ASN A 279 16.47 10.20 1.38
C ASN A 279 16.47 11.73 1.19
N LYS A 280 17.40 12.23 0.38
CA LYS A 280 17.58 13.67 0.14
C LYS A 280 16.38 14.37 -0.51
N ASP A 281 15.63 13.66 -1.34
CA ASP A 281 14.52 14.20 -2.11
C ASP A 281 13.46 13.14 -2.46
N LEU A 282 12.34 13.60 -3.04
CA LEU A 282 11.18 12.76 -3.33
C LEU A 282 11.50 11.67 -4.38
N PRO A 283 12.17 11.94 -5.51
CA PRO A 283 12.56 10.87 -6.44
C PRO A 283 13.42 9.80 -5.76
N ALA A 284 14.43 10.18 -4.97
CA ALA A 284 15.23 9.21 -4.22
C ALA A 284 14.39 8.40 -3.23
N ARG A 285 13.40 9.03 -2.57
CA ARG A 285 12.47 8.33 -1.69
C ARG A 285 11.55 7.39 -2.44
N LEU A 286 11.06 7.74 -3.62
CA LEU A 286 10.20 6.86 -4.41
C LEU A 286 10.98 5.60 -4.84
N VAL A 287 12.22 5.76 -5.32
CA VAL A 287 13.11 4.63 -5.63
C VAL A 287 13.35 3.77 -4.39
N ALA A 288 13.76 4.38 -3.27
CA ALA A 288 14.01 3.65 -2.03
C ALA A 288 12.75 2.98 -1.52
N GLY A 289 11.61 3.67 -1.55
CA GLY A 289 10.29 3.16 -1.21
C GLY A 289 10.02 1.87 -1.96
N PHE A 290 10.06 1.87 -3.28
CA PHE A 290 9.78 0.66 -4.05
C PHE A 290 10.76 -0.48 -3.79
N LYS A 291 12.04 -0.19 -3.53
CA LYS A 291 12.97 -1.23 -3.05
C LYS A 291 12.50 -1.91 -1.77
N LEU A 292 11.83 -1.19 -0.87
CA LEU A 292 11.27 -1.75 0.38
C LEU A 292 10.02 -2.63 0.16
N HIS A 293 9.27 -2.42 -0.92
CA HIS A 293 7.95 -3.05 -1.16
C HIS A 293 8.05 -4.17 -2.20
N ARG A 294 9.19 -4.24 -2.88
CA ARG A 294 9.44 -5.26 -3.88
C ARG A 294 9.83 -6.55 -3.16
N TRP A 295 9.03 -7.59 -3.35
CA TRP A 295 9.33 -8.94 -2.87
C TRP A 295 10.32 -9.64 -3.81
N SER A 296 11.42 -8.98 -4.19
CA SER A 296 12.42 -9.54 -5.11
C SER A 296 13.80 -8.93 -4.87
N HIS A 297 14.79 -9.80 -4.87
CA HIS A 297 16.23 -9.52 -4.82
C HIS A 297 16.76 -8.73 -6.06
N ALA A 298 16.00 -8.67 -7.16
CA ALA A 298 16.35 -7.87 -8.32
C ALA A 298 16.07 -6.38 -8.02
N GLY A 299 17.10 -5.67 -7.57
CA GLY A 299 17.02 -4.24 -7.30
C GLY A 299 16.60 -3.43 -8.52
N ILE A 300 15.97 -2.27 -8.26
CA ILE A 300 15.74 -1.24 -9.29
C ILE A 300 17.12 -0.71 -9.71
N ASP A 301 17.41 -0.76 -11.01
CA ASP A 301 18.55 -0.04 -11.57
C ASP A 301 18.25 1.45 -11.48
N GLU A 302 18.88 2.12 -10.52
CA GLU A 302 18.71 3.56 -10.30
C GLU A 302 19.31 4.38 -11.45
N ASN A 303 20.22 3.79 -12.23
CA ASN A 303 20.82 4.41 -13.40
C ASN A 303 20.01 4.16 -14.68
N ASP A 304 18.99 3.30 -14.63
CA ASP A 304 18.09 3.13 -15.75
C ASP A 304 17.27 4.40 -15.98
N SER A 305 17.39 4.94 -17.18
CA SER A 305 16.67 6.13 -17.63
C SER A 305 15.15 5.98 -17.49
N THR A 306 14.61 4.75 -17.61
CA THR A 306 13.17 4.52 -17.51
C THR A 306 12.69 4.54 -16.06
N THR A 307 13.52 4.14 -15.10
CA THR A 307 13.29 4.35 -13.66
C THR A 307 13.18 5.84 -13.35
N GLY A 308 14.18 6.64 -13.75
CA GLY A 308 14.20 8.07 -13.47
C GLY A 308 12.98 8.81 -14.04
N ALA A 309 12.58 8.47 -15.27
CA ALA A 309 11.37 9.00 -15.88
C ALA A 309 10.11 8.69 -15.05
N ARG A 310 9.91 7.42 -14.65
CA ARG A 310 8.77 7.01 -13.80
C ARG A 310 8.74 7.76 -12.47
N MET A 311 9.89 7.95 -11.82
CA MET A 311 9.97 8.70 -10.56
C MET A 311 9.56 10.16 -10.73
N ASN A 312 9.90 10.78 -11.86
CA ASN A 312 9.50 12.16 -12.16
C ASN A 312 7.99 12.25 -12.40
N HIS A 313 7.42 11.33 -13.18
CA HIS A 313 5.97 11.23 -13.39
C HIS A 313 5.22 11.06 -12.06
N LEU A 314 5.62 10.07 -11.26
CA LEU A 314 5.05 9.84 -9.93
C LEU A 314 5.20 11.06 -9.03
N SER A 315 6.37 11.71 -8.99
CA SER A 315 6.61 12.91 -8.18
C SER A 315 5.64 14.05 -8.49
N VAL A 316 5.31 14.27 -9.76
CA VAL A 316 4.32 15.27 -10.18
C VAL A 316 2.94 14.88 -9.67
N PHE A 317 2.52 13.62 -9.89
CA PHE A 317 1.21 13.15 -9.47
C PHE A 317 1.03 13.12 -7.95
N VAL A 318 1.95 12.54 -7.17
CA VAL A 318 1.78 12.43 -5.71
C VAL A 318 1.79 13.77 -5.00
N ARG A 319 2.33 14.82 -5.62
CA ARG A 319 2.31 16.20 -5.09
C ARG A 319 1.02 16.94 -5.36
N ALA A 320 0.35 16.66 -6.47
CA ALA A 320 -0.75 17.50 -6.97
C ALA A 320 -2.06 16.75 -7.22
N GLY A 321 -2.01 15.44 -7.46
CA GLY A 321 -3.15 14.63 -7.89
C GLY A 321 -3.82 13.82 -6.80
N LEU A 322 -3.19 13.65 -5.64
CA LEU A 322 -3.79 13.01 -4.48
C LEU A 322 -4.63 14.03 -3.70
N ALA A 323 -5.91 13.71 -3.48
CA ALA A 323 -6.83 14.58 -2.77
C ALA A 323 -6.62 14.48 -1.25
N PRO A 324 -6.19 15.55 -0.57
CA PRO A 324 -6.13 15.53 0.89
C PRO A 324 -7.54 15.44 1.50
N PRO A 325 -7.67 14.93 2.73
CA PRO A 325 -8.92 14.93 3.48
C PRO A 325 -9.55 16.34 3.49
N PRO A 326 -10.86 16.46 3.24
CA PRO A 326 -11.51 17.75 3.21
C PRO A 326 -11.47 18.37 4.62
N MET A 327 -10.90 19.57 4.71
CA MET A 327 -10.90 20.36 5.95
C MET A 327 -11.97 21.45 5.89
N LYS A 328 -12.83 21.48 6.90
CA LYS A 328 -13.86 22.52 7.02
C LYS A 328 -13.19 23.86 7.32
N LYS A 329 -13.24 24.80 6.37
CA LYS A 329 -12.80 26.18 6.61
C LYS A 329 -13.77 26.86 7.57
N ARG A 330 -13.32 27.08 8.80
CA ARG A 330 -14.04 27.83 9.84
C ARG A 330 -13.05 28.42 10.84
N ASP A 331 -13.53 29.36 11.64
CA ASP A 331 -12.76 29.82 12.79
C ASP A 331 -12.63 28.72 13.84
N LEU A 332 -11.51 28.76 14.56
CA LEU A 332 -11.28 27.89 15.71
C LEU A 332 -12.28 28.23 16.81
N SER A 333 -12.82 27.19 17.45
CA SER A 333 -13.53 27.31 18.72
C SER A 333 -12.59 27.77 19.83
N ASP A 334 -13.12 28.22 20.97
CA ASP A 334 -12.27 28.69 22.07
C ASP A 334 -11.40 27.57 22.66
N GLN A 335 -11.89 26.33 22.64
CA GLN A 335 -11.09 25.16 23.01
C GLN A 335 -9.92 24.93 22.04
N GLU A 336 -10.15 25.06 20.73
CA GLU A 336 -9.09 24.89 19.72
C GLU A 336 -8.09 26.07 19.73
N LYS A 337 -8.55 27.29 20.02
CA LYS A 337 -7.66 28.44 20.26
C LYS A 337 -6.76 28.19 21.45
N ARG A 338 -7.32 27.74 22.58
CA ARG A 338 -6.55 27.34 23.76
C ARG A 338 -5.54 26.24 23.42
N GLY A 339 -5.94 25.23 22.65
CA GLY A 339 -5.05 24.18 22.17
C GLY A 339 -3.89 24.70 21.32
N ARG A 340 -4.18 25.66 20.43
CA ARG A 340 -3.16 26.34 19.62
C ARG A 340 -2.18 27.13 20.48
N GLU A 341 -2.65 27.86 21.49
CA GLU A 341 -1.78 28.58 22.44
C GLU A 341 -0.83 27.63 23.15
N ILE A 342 -1.33 26.50 23.66
CA ILE A 342 -0.52 25.47 24.30
C ILE A 342 0.52 24.93 23.32
N PHE A 343 0.10 24.55 22.12
CA PHE A 343 1.00 24.04 21.07
C PHE A 343 2.15 25.00 20.75
N MET A 344 1.87 26.31 20.74
CA MET A 344 2.85 27.35 20.45
C MET A 344 3.70 27.78 21.66
N SER A 345 3.35 27.34 22.88
CA SER A 345 4.00 27.77 24.11
C SER A 345 5.40 27.17 24.28
N GLU A 346 6.29 27.92 24.95
CA GLU A 346 7.60 27.40 25.39
C GLU A 346 7.47 26.27 26.42
N GLY A 347 6.38 26.28 27.20
CA GLY A 347 6.09 25.26 28.22
C GLY A 347 5.88 23.89 27.60
N ALA A 348 5.01 23.78 26.59
CA ALA A 348 4.74 22.53 25.89
C ALA A 348 5.75 22.21 24.77
N ALA A 349 6.35 23.24 24.17
CA ALA A 349 7.42 23.15 23.16
C ALA A 349 7.07 22.29 21.92
N CYS A 350 5.80 22.16 21.54
CA CYS A 350 5.43 21.36 20.37
C CYS A 350 5.92 22.01 19.06
N SER A 351 5.75 23.33 18.96
CA SER A 351 6.08 24.13 17.77
C SER A 351 7.58 24.22 17.46
N SER A 352 8.48 23.93 18.42
CA SER A 352 9.93 23.95 18.17
C SER A 352 10.37 22.87 17.17
N CYS A 353 9.62 21.77 17.11
CA CYS A 353 9.82 20.71 16.12
C CYS A 353 8.71 20.70 15.07
N HIS A 354 7.45 20.86 15.49
CA HIS A 354 6.30 20.87 14.60
C HIS A 354 5.95 22.29 14.13
N ALA A 355 6.90 22.88 13.41
CA ALA A 355 6.91 24.26 12.93
C ALA A 355 5.78 24.59 11.92
N PRO A 356 4.77 25.42 12.28
CA PRO A 356 3.61 25.71 11.42
C PRO A 356 3.96 26.29 10.04
N GLU A 357 4.99 27.14 9.98
CA GLU A 357 5.45 27.83 8.77
C GLU A 357 6.03 26.87 7.72
N THR A 358 6.31 25.63 8.11
CA THR A 358 6.89 24.62 7.25
C THR A 358 6.07 23.33 7.25
N ASP A 359 4.75 23.46 7.18
CA ASP A 359 3.77 22.37 7.18
C ASP A 359 3.80 21.56 8.51
N TYR A 360 3.96 22.23 9.64
CA TYR A 360 4.03 21.61 10.98
C TYR A 360 5.17 20.61 11.14
N THR A 361 6.32 20.89 10.53
CA THR A 361 7.55 20.10 10.69
C THR A 361 8.79 20.89 10.31
N ASN A 362 9.78 20.89 11.20
CA ASN A 362 11.12 21.39 10.92
C ASN A 362 11.99 20.39 10.13
N ARG A 363 11.50 19.15 9.94
CA ARG A 363 12.16 18.02 9.25
C ARG A 363 13.52 17.63 9.84
N SER A 364 13.83 18.05 11.06
CA SER A 364 15.06 17.66 11.75
C SER A 364 14.96 16.23 12.27
N ILE A 365 16.11 15.62 12.56
CA ILE A 365 16.16 14.35 13.29
C ILE A 365 16.06 14.66 14.79
N ALA A 366 15.11 14.03 15.47
CA ALA A 366 14.91 14.13 16.90
C ALA A 366 15.10 12.75 17.55
N VAL A 367 15.78 12.71 18.70
CA VAL A 367 15.97 11.49 19.49
C VAL A 367 14.81 11.35 20.48
N ILE A 368 14.10 10.23 20.40
CA ILE A 368 13.00 9.88 21.31
C ILE A 368 13.48 8.72 22.19
N ALA A 369 14.32 9.03 23.17
CA ALA A 369 15.00 8.04 24.02
C ALA A 369 14.06 7.36 25.04
N GLY A 370 14.44 6.16 25.48
CA GLY A 370 13.77 5.44 26.58
C GLY A 370 12.51 4.66 26.16
N ASN A 371 12.49 4.18 24.91
CA ASN A 371 11.37 3.45 24.36
C ASN A 371 11.58 1.95 24.49
N VAL A 372 10.76 1.27 25.27
CA VAL A 372 10.60 -0.19 25.12
C VAL A 372 9.99 -0.40 23.73
N PRO A 373 10.63 -1.15 22.82
CA PRO A 373 10.04 -1.45 21.53
C PRO A 373 8.69 -2.15 21.75
N ARG A 374 7.71 -1.83 20.92
CA ARG A 374 6.45 -2.59 20.90
C ARG A 374 6.80 -4.08 20.77
N GLN A 375 6.09 -4.92 21.53
CA GLN A 375 6.34 -6.36 21.51
C GLN A 375 6.38 -6.87 20.06
N ALA A 376 7.38 -7.70 19.75
CA ALA A 376 7.66 -8.24 18.43
C ALA A 376 8.29 -7.30 17.39
N PHE A 377 8.85 -6.14 17.78
CA PHE A 377 9.69 -5.30 16.92
C PHE A 377 11.11 -5.13 17.47
N VAL A 378 12.06 -4.81 16.58
CA VAL A 378 13.42 -4.39 16.93
C VAL A 378 13.44 -2.90 17.27
N GLU A 379 14.20 -2.54 18.30
CA GLU A 379 14.44 -1.13 18.64
C GLU A 379 15.39 -0.48 17.63
N GLU A 380 15.04 0.72 17.17
CA GLU A 380 15.91 1.51 16.30
C GLU A 380 17.20 1.88 17.03
N LYS A 381 18.36 1.68 16.38
CA LYS A 381 19.68 1.75 17.03
C LYS A 381 19.93 3.06 17.78
N ASN A 382 19.40 4.17 17.28
CA ASN A 382 19.59 5.50 17.85
C ASN A 382 18.28 6.13 18.37
N ALA A 383 17.14 5.43 18.26
CA ALA A 383 15.80 5.97 18.51
C ALA A 383 15.58 7.37 17.91
N ALA A 384 16.15 7.61 16.74
CA ALA A 384 16.24 8.93 16.11
C ALA A 384 15.38 8.96 14.85
N TYR A 385 14.42 9.88 14.81
CA TYR A 385 13.42 9.93 13.75
C TYR A 385 13.31 11.35 13.19
N LYS A 386 13.03 11.44 11.89
CA LYS A 386 12.70 12.71 11.26
C LYS A 386 11.34 13.18 11.78
N THR A 387 11.26 14.42 12.27
CA THR A 387 10.00 15.04 12.68
C THR A 387 8.97 14.98 11.53
N PRO A 388 7.82 14.28 11.68
CA PRO A 388 6.79 14.23 10.64
C PRO A 388 5.97 15.53 10.61
N SER A 389 5.38 15.84 9.46
CA SER A 389 4.35 16.87 9.35
C SER A 389 3.11 16.46 10.14
N LEU A 390 2.47 17.42 10.82
CA LEU A 390 1.19 17.20 11.51
C LEU A 390 -0.04 17.52 10.66
N LEU A 391 0.12 17.90 9.38
CA LEU A 391 -1.04 18.14 8.52
C LEU A 391 -1.90 16.86 8.45
N PHE A 392 -3.20 16.97 8.67
CA PHE A 392 -4.17 15.87 8.71
C PHE A 392 -3.92 14.82 9.81
N VAL A 393 -3.16 15.17 10.86
CA VAL A 393 -2.82 14.21 11.94
C VAL A 393 -4.07 13.67 12.65
N GLY A 394 -5.18 14.42 12.66
CA GLY A 394 -6.44 13.98 13.26
C GLY A 394 -7.05 12.69 12.66
N GLY A 395 -6.59 12.25 11.48
CA GLY A 395 -7.12 11.08 10.77
C GLY A 395 -6.09 10.01 10.43
N SER A 396 -4.91 10.01 11.05
CA SER A 396 -3.80 9.09 10.73
C SER A 396 -3.38 8.24 11.94
N ALA A 397 -4.36 7.70 12.66
CA ALA A 397 -4.09 6.72 13.70
C ALA A 397 -3.69 5.37 13.05
N PRO A 398 -2.86 4.55 13.70
CA PRO A 398 -2.24 4.79 15.02
C PRO A 398 -1.06 5.79 14.96
N TYR A 399 -0.54 6.23 16.10
CA TYR A 399 0.48 7.29 16.17
C TYR A 399 1.87 6.77 16.57
N PHE A 400 2.90 7.55 16.21
CA PHE A 400 4.35 7.22 16.21
C PHE A 400 4.78 6.29 15.08
N HIS A 401 6.09 6.15 14.86
CA HIS A 401 6.65 5.26 13.83
C HIS A 401 6.23 3.78 14.03
N ASP A 402 5.87 3.39 15.24
CA ASP A 402 5.51 2.03 15.65
C ASP A 402 4.04 1.84 16.04
N GLY A 403 3.22 2.87 15.86
CA GLY A 403 1.77 2.81 16.08
C GLY A 403 1.37 2.44 17.50
N ARG A 404 2.17 2.80 18.51
CA ARG A 404 1.94 2.41 19.91
C ARG A 404 0.77 3.13 20.59
N TYR A 405 0.25 4.20 20.00
CA TYR A 405 -0.89 4.94 20.53
C TYR A 405 -2.04 4.89 19.53
N GLU A 406 -3.22 4.46 19.97
CA GLU A 406 -4.39 4.32 19.09
C GLU A 406 -5.11 5.67 18.89
N THR A 407 -4.94 6.60 19.83
CA THR A 407 -5.62 7.90 19.84
C THR A 407 -4.65 9.05 20.14
N LEU A 408 -5.01 10.27 19.71
CA LEU A 408 -4.25 11.47 20.08
C LEU A 408 -4.31 11.72 21.59
N GLU A 409 -5.44 11.41 22.23
CA GLU A 409 -5.61 11.47 23.67
C GLU A 409 -4.57 10.60 24.37
N GLU A 410 -4.46 9.34 23.96
CA GLU A 410 -3.49 8.40 24.54
C GLU A 410 -2.06 8.87 24.31
N LEU A 411 -1.74 9.35 23.10
CA LEU A 411 -0.42 9.92 22.80
C LEU A 411 -0.09 11.06 23.75
N ILE A 412 -0.97 12.06 23.89
CA ILE A 412 -0.71 13.24 24.73
C ILE A 412 -0.58 12.87 26.21
N GLU A 413 -1.39 11.89 26.67
CA GLU A 413 -1.38 11.39 28.04
C GLU A 413 -0.10 10.61 28.37
N LYS A 414 0.31 9.71 27.48
CA LYS A 414 1.37 8.71 27.73
C LYS A 414 2.72 9.05 27.10
N ASN A 415 2.84 10.19 26.42
CA ASN A 415 4.09 10.65 25.80
C ASN A 415 5.25 10.77 26.82
N GLY A 416 4.94 11.12 28.09
CA GLY A 416 5.94 11.18 29.17
C GLY A 416 7.05 12.20 28.90
N ASP A 417 6.66 13.36 28.35
CA ASP A 417 7.54 14.48 27.96
C ASP A 417 8.65 14.15 26.94
N ARG A 418 8.55 13.01 26.25
CA ARG A 418 9.54 12.58 25.23
C ARG A 418 9.41 13.35 23.91
N MET A 419 8.19 13.77 23.56
CA MET A 419 7.86 14.56 22.39
C MET A 419 6.95 15.73 22.79
N GLY A 420 7.55 16.90 23.05
CA GLY A 420 6.87 18.01 23.75
C GLY A 420 6.59 17.67 25.22
N LYS A 421 6.35 18.69 26.05
CA LYS A 421 6.13 18.53 27.49
C LYS A 421 4.64 18.65 27.81
N THR A 422 4.01 17.56 28.23
CA THR A 422 2.56 17.49 28.50
C THR A 422 2.24 17.14 29.95
N SER A 423 3.22 16.69 30.74
CA SER A 423 3.03 16.27 32.14
C SER A 423 2.44 17.37 33.02
N HIS A 424 2.85 18.62 32.79
CA HIS A 424 2.40 19.81 33.54
C HIS A 424 1.02 20.32 33.13
N LEU A 425 0.46 19.86 32.00
CA LEU A 425 -0.83 20.31 31.50
C LEU A 425 -1.98 19.66 32.28
N SER A 426 -3.04 20.44 32.54
CA SER A 426 -4.29 19.89 33.11
C SER A 426 -5.00 18.96 32.10
N PRO A 427 -5.94 18.11 32.55
CA PRO A 427 -6.76 17.30 31.65
C PRO A 427 -7.51 18.13 30.59
N GLU A 428 -7.99 19.31 30.95
CA GLU A 428 -8.69 20.24 30.05
C GLU A 428 -7.74 20.82 28.99
N ASP A 429 -6.52 21.18 29.39
CA ASP A 429 -5.49 21.68 28.48
C ASP A 429 -5.00 20.59 27.52
N ARG A 430 -4.88 19.34 27.98
CA ARG A 430 -4.59 18.19 27.10
C ARG A 430 -5.71 17.98 26.08
N LYS A 431 -6.98 18.04 26.50
CA LYS A 431 -8.13 17.97 25.59
C LYS A 431 -8.13 19.13 24.58
N ALA A 432 -7.79 20.35 25.02
CA ALA A 432 -7.69 21.50 24.15
C ALA A 432 -6.60 21.31 23.09
N LEU A 433 -5.41 20.83 23.49
CA LEU A 433 -4.32 20.51 22.58
C LEU A 433 -4.74 19.45 21.54
N VAL A 434 -5.40 18.38 21.97
CA VAL A 434 -5.93 17.36 21.05
C VAL A 434 -6.98 17.94 20.09
N ALA A 435 -7.87 18.81 20.57
CA ALA A 435 -8.86 19.48 19.72
C ALA A 435 -8.17 20.31 18.63
N PHE A 436 -7.12 21.05 18.96
CA PHE A 436 -6.32 21.79 17.98
C PHE A 436 -5.62 20.87 16.97
N LEU A 437 -5.00 19.77 17.42
CA LEU A 437 -4.33 18.82 16.51
C LEU A 437 -5.29 18.23 15.46
N ARG A 438 -6.58 18.06 15.78
CA ARG A 438 -7.60 17.61 14.83
C ARG A 438 -7.98 18.67 13.78
N THR A 439 -7.54 19.92 13.96
CA THR A 439 -7.75 21.00 12.99
C THR A 439 -6.63 21.14 11.97
N LEU A 440 -5.50 20.44 12.20
CA LEU A 440 -4.35 20.38 11.30
C LEU A 440 -4.56 19.33 10.23
#